data_AF-A0A957JFZ7-F1
#
_entry.id   AF-A0A957JFZ7-F1
#
_cell.length_a   1.000
_cell.length_b   1.000
_cell.length_c   1.000
_cell.angle_alpha   90.00
_cell.angle_beta   90.00
_cell.angle_gamma   90.00
#
_symmetry.space_group_name_H-M   'P 1'
#
loop_
_entity.id
_entity.type
_entity.pdbx_description
1 polymer ?
#
loop_
_entity_poly.entity_id
_entity_poly.type
_entity_poly.pdbx_seq_one_letter_code
_entity_poly.pdbx_strand_id
1 'polypeptide(L)'
;MKVQTQNRAGLVLIILGILLMAGQYAGTRIGFLPLFMWRMWALLPLALGAIFLTTPFIYPENRGLGGMFIPGAILTVNGLMLTASSLFDWWSLWSWAWPLQFLGLAIGFIMAGWRLRVPDLLIPASIFLTNWLLFQLSTVTGWWHLWAYFWPLELAGIAAGLLLTGAIKSSRSMHRGGLVVAQVAAVSFFIMLLFGATAYLALTSGVLLTGTGLVLLGWNLVGRGRLPAGATPQAAPLDEPVAKEPLKGDNSPK
;
A
#
# COMPACT_ATOMS: atom_id res chain seq x y z
N MET A 1 29.14 -9.97 -23.20
CA MET A 1 27.78 -10.55 -23.10
C MET A 1 26.63 -9.55 -22.95
N LYS A 2 26.79 -8.36 -22.33
CA LYS A 2 25.68 -7.38 -22.15
C LYS A 2 25.08 -6.76 -23.43
N VAL A 3 25.84 -6.69 -24.53
CA VAL A 3 25.36 -6.08 -25.79
C VAL A 3 24.32 -6.95 -26.51
N GLN A 4 24.40 -8.27 -26.36
CA GLN A 4 23.55 -9.21 -27.11
C GLN A 4 22.11 -9.27 -26.57
N THR A 5 21.92 -9.04 -25.26
CA THR A 5 20.60 -8.94 -24.62
C THR A 5 19.87 -7.65 -24.99
N GLN A 6 20.60 -6.54 -25.18
CA GLN A 6 20.01 -5.25 -25.54
C GLN A 6 19.43 -5.25 -26.98
N ASN A 7 20.11 -5.90 -27.92
CA ASN A 7 19.63 -6.02 -29.32
C ASN A 7 18.37 -6.89 -29.43
N ARG A 8 18.24 -7.93 -28.59
CA ARG A 8 17.05 -8.81 -28.58
C ARG A 8 15.82 -8.08 -28.06
N ALA A 9 15.97 -7.26 -27.01
CA ALA A 9 14.87 -6.44 -26.49
C ALA A 9 14.37 -5.44 -27.55
N GLY A 10 15.28 -4.77 -28.25
CA GLY A 10 14.92 -3.84 -29.34
C GLY A 10 14.14 -4.51 -30.47
N LEU A 11 14.61 -5.67 -30.94
CA LEU A 11 13.93 -6.43 -32.00
C LEU A 11 12.52 -6.87 -31.57
N VAL A 12 12.36 -7.36 -30.34
CA VAL A 12 11.07 -7.78 -29.80
C VAL A 12 10.09 -6.61 -29.77
N LEU A 13 10.52 -5.42 -29.33
CA LEU A 13 9.67 -4.22 -29.30
C LEU A 13 9.23 -3.79 -30.70
N ILE A 14 10.12 -3.86 -31.70
CA ILE A 14 9.78 -3.54 -33.10
C ILE A 14 8.73 -4.51 -33.64
N ILE A 15 8.92 -5.81 -33.43
CA ILE A 15 7.96 -6.85 -33.86
C ILE A 15 6.59 -6.63 -33.20
N LEU A 16 6.58 -6.36 -31.89
CA LEU A 16 5.35 -6.06 -31.16
C LEU A 16 4.63 -4.82 -31.73
N GLY A 17 5.39 -3.76 -32.05
CA GLY A 17 4.85 -2.53 -32.64
C GLY A 17 4.21 -2.77 -34.01
N ILE A 18 4.85 -3.55 -34.88
CA ILE A 18 4.32 -3.91 -36.20
C ILE A 18 3.02 -4.70 -36.07
N LEU A 19 2.97 -5.70 -35.17
CA LEU A 19 1.78 -6.49 -34.91
C LEU A 19 0.61 -5.63 -34.40
N LEU A 20 0.89 -4.67 -33.51
CA LEU A 20 -0.12 -3.73 -33.01
C LEU A 20 -0.67 -2.83 -34.12
N MET A 21 0.19 -2.28 -34.99
CA MET A 21 -0.26 -1.49 -36.15
C MET A 21 -1.08 -2.32 -37.14
N ALA A 22 -0.67 -3.55 -37.43
CA ALA A 22 -1.40 -4.46 -38.30
C ALA A 22 -2.78 -4.81 -37.74
N GLY A 23 -2.87 -5.07 -36.43
CA GLY A 23 -4.13 -5.34 -35.74
C GLY A 23 -5.10 -4.14 -35.79
N GLN A 24 -4.60 -2.92 -35.58
CA GLN A 24 -5.38 -1.69 -35.71
C GLN A 24 -5.91 -1.49 -37.13
N TYR A 25 -5.04 -1.64 -38.14
CA TYR A 25 -5.44 -1.50 -39.54
C TYR A 25 -6.49 -2.55 -39.95
N ALA A 26 -6.29 -3.81 -39.56
CA ALA A 26 -7.24 -4.89 -39.84
C ALA A 26 -8.60 -4.66 -39.14
N GLY A 27 -8.59 -4.20 -37.89
CA GLY A 27 -9.80 -3.90 -37.12
C GLY A 27 -10.70 -2.86 -37.80
N THR A 28 -10.11 -1.84 -38.45
CA THR A 28 -10.89 -0.79 -39.14
C THR A 28 -11.55 -1.24 -40.44
N ARG A 29 -11.07 -2.32 -41.08
CA ARG A 29 -11.52 -2.76 -42.42
C ARG A 29 -12.55 -3.89 -42.40
N ILE A 30 -12.62 -4.69 -41.34
CA ILE A 30 -13.30 -6.01 -41.37
C ILE A 30 -14.72 -6.00 -40.73
N GLY A 31 -15.24 -4.84 -40.27
CA GLY A 31 -16.63 -4.70 -39.81
C GLY A 31 -16.86 -4.91 -38.30
N PHE A 32 -18.12 -5.13 -37.88
CA PHE A 32 -18.58 -5.04 -36.48
C PHE A 32 -18.05 -6.13 -35.53
N LEU A 33 -17.87 -7.37 -36.02
CA LEU A 33 -17.30 -8.49 -35.25
C LEU A 33 -15.86 -8.22 -34.75
N PRO A 34 -14.94 -7.70 -35.59
CA PRO A 34 -13.61 -7.30 -35.13
C PRO A 34 -13.62 -6.17 -34.10
N LEU A 35 -14.60 -5.25 -34.12
CA LEU A 35 -14.69 -4.19 -33.10
C LEU A 35 -15.02 -4.73 -31.71
N PHE A 36 -15.90 -5.73 -31.61
CA PHE A 36 -16.18 -6.39 -30.33
C PHE A 36 -14.97 -7.18 -29.82
N MET A 37 -14.34 -7.98 -30.68
CA MET A 37 -13.11 -8.70 -30.33
C MET A 37 -11.97 -7.76 -29.94
N TRP A 38 -11.85 -6.64 -30.65
CA TRP A 38 -10.91 -5.58 -30.32
C TRP A 38 -11.20 -5.06 -28.90
N ARG A 39 -12.44 -4.68 -28.59
CA ARG A 39 -12.84 -4.20 -27.24
C ARG A 39 -12.56 -5.20 -26.12
N MET A 40 -12.50 -6.51 -26.41
CA MET A 40 -12.17 -7.55 -25.43
C MET A 40 -10.69 -7.58 -25.02
N TRP A 41 -9.81 -6.80 -25.65
CA TRP A 41 -8.38 -6.73 -25.27
C TRP A 41 -8.19 -6.41 -23.78
N ALA A 42 -9.10 -5.61 -23.21
CA ALA A 42 -9.10 -5.23 -21.80
C ALA A 42 -9.29 -6.41 -20.83
N LEU A 43 -9.81 -7.55 -21.30
CA LEU A 43 -9.90 -8.77 -20.51
C LEU A 43 -8.54 -9.41 -20.23
N LEU A 44 -7.50 -9.12 -21.03
CA LEU A 44 -6.16 -9.67 -20.82
C LEU A 44 -5.55 -9.23 -19.48
N PRO A 45 -5.41 -7.92 -19.15
CA PRO A 45 -4.89 -7.52 -17.85
C PRO A 45 -5.80 -7.98 -16.70
N LEU A 46 -7.12 -8.04 -16.91
CA LEU A 46 -8.05 -8.55 -15.90
C LEU A 46 -7.82 -10.05 -15.61
N ALA A 47 -7.67 -10.86 -16.66
CA ALA A 47 -7.39 -12.29 -16.54
C ALA A 47 -6.03 -12.54 -15.89
N LEU A 48 -4.99 -11.79 -16.28
CA LEU A 48 -3.68 -11.85 -15.63
C LEU A 48 -3.76 -11.47 -14.15
N GLY A 49 -4.45 -10.39 -13.81
CA GLY A 49 -4.69 -9.99 -12.43
C GLY A 49 -5.41 -11.08 -11.63
N ALA A 50 -6.45 -11.68 -12.21
CA ALA A 50 -7.18 -12.79 -11.61
C ALA A 50 -6.29 -14.03 -11.40
N ILE A 51 -5.43 -14.38 -12.36
CA ILE A 51 -4.45 -15.47 -12.21
C ILE A 51 -3.52 -15.18 -11.02
N PHE A 52 -2.94 -13.97 -10.94
CA PHE A 52 -2.07 -13.60 -9.83
C PHE A 52 -2.78 -13.57 -8.47
N LEU A 53 -4.04 -13.11 -8.41
CA LEU A 53 -4.84 -13.12 -7.18
C LEU A 53 -5.26 -14.54 -6.76
N THR A 54 -5.54 -15.44 -7.71
CA THR A 54 -6.03 -16.79 -7.42
C THR A 54 -4.91 -17.79 -7.12
N THR A 55 -3.73 -17.59 -7.71
CA THR A 55 -2.55 -18.48 -7.55
C THR A 55 -2.23 -18.81 -6.08
N PRO A 56 -2.20 -17.84 -5.12
CA PRO A 56 -1.89 -18.15 -3.73
C PRO A 56 -2.97 -18.97 -2.99
N PHE A 57 -4.20 -19.01 -3.53
CA PHE A 57 -5.30 -19.83 -3.01
C PHE A 57 -5.29 -21.25 -3.60
N ILE A 58 -4.89 -21.40 -4.88
CA ILE A 58 -4.73 -22.69 -5.54
C ILE A 58 -3.57 -23.48 -4.92
N TYR A 59 -2.49 -22.78 -4.53
CA TYR A 59 -1.30 -23.38 -3.92
C TYR A 59 -1.11 -22.91 -2.47
N PRO A 60 -1.97 -23.33 -1.52
CA PRO A 60 -1.96 -22.85 -0.13
C PRO A 60 -0.68 -23.24 0.64
N GLU A 61 0.02 -24.28 0.20
CA GLU A 61 1.29 -24.73 0.78
C GLU A 61 2.44 -23.74 0.53
N ASN A 62 2.42 -23.07 -0.63
CA ASN A 62 3.47 -22.15 -1.07
C ASN A 62 3.22 -20.72 -0.56
N ARG A 63 3.55 -20.45 0.71
CA ARG A 63 3.38 -19.12 1.32
C ARG A 63 4.05 -18.01 0.51
N GLY A 64 5.21 -18.27 -0.09
CA GLY A 64 5.96 -17.30 -0.91
C GLY A 64 5.16 -16.72 -2.07
N LEU A 65 4.14 -17.42 -2.56
CA LEU A 65 3.24 -16.92 -3.61
C LEU A 65 2.35 -15.77 -3.12
N GLY A 66 2.23 -15.54 -1.81
CA GLY A 66 1.47 -14.40 -1.27
C GLY A 66 1.92 -13.04 -1.79
N GLY A 67 3.18 -12.90 -2.24
CA GLY A 67 3.65 -11.69 -2.91
C GLY A 67 2.91 -11.38 -4.22
N MET A 68 2.31 -12.38 -4.88
CA MET A 68 1.54 -12.21 -6.12
C MET A 68 0.26 -11.40 -5.92
N PHE A 69 -0.24 -11.26 -4.70
CA PHE A 69 -1.41 -10.40 -4.43
C PHE A 69 -1.17 -8.94 -4.80
N ILE A 70 0.07 -8.44 -4.69
CA ILE A 70 0.41 -7.04 -4.99
C ILE A 70 0.24 -6.74 -6.50
N PRO A 71 0.96 -7.42 -7.43
CA PRO A 71 0.74 -7.21 -8.86
C PRO A 71 -0.65 -7.69 -9.31
N GLY A 72 -1.21 -8.73 -8.68
CA GLY A 72 -2.55 -9.21 -9.00
C GLY A 72 -3.63 -8.17 -8.75
N ALA A 73 -3.63 -7.54 -7.58
CA ALA A 73 -4.66 -6.56 -7.21
C ALA A 73 -4.62 -5.32 -8.12
N ILE A 74 -3.43 -4.78 -8.43
CA ILE A 74 -3.32 -3.61 -9.33
C ILE A 74 -3.71 -3.96 -10.78
N LEU A 75 -3.35 -5.16 -11.28
CA LEU A 75 -3.75 -5.63 -12.60
C LEU A 75 -5.26 -5.86 -12.69
N THR A 76 -5.87 -6.40 -11.63
CA THR A 76 -7.32 -6.58 -11.58
C THR A 76 -8.05 -5.24 -11.60
N VAL A 77 -7.63 -4.25 -10.80
CA VAL A 77 -8.25 -2.91 -10.84
C VAL A 77 -8.11 -2.26 -12.21
N ASN A 78 -6.90 -2.27 -12.78
CA ASN A 78 -6.66 -1.73 -14.12
C ASN A 78 -7.46 -2.47 -15.20
N GLY A 79 -7.52 -3.80 -15.12
CA GLY A 79 -8.30 -4.64 -16.03
C GLY A 79 -9.79 -4.35 -15.93
N LEU A 80 -10.33 -4.16 -14.73
CA LEU A 80 -11.74 -3.78 -14.52
C LEU A 80 -12.02 -2.39 -15.11
N MET A 81 -11.15 -1.40 -14.86
CA MET A 81 -11.30 -0.05 -15.40
C MET A 81 -11.21 -0.04 -16.93
N LEU A 82 -10.24 -0.75 -17.51
CA LEU A 82 -10.11 -0.89 -18.97
C LEU A 82 -11.32 -1.62 -19.57
N THR A 83 -11.81 -2.67 -18.91
CA THR A 83 -12.95 -3.45 -19.40
C THR A 83 -14.21 -2.58 -19.37
N ALA A 84 -14.45 -1.84 -18.29
CA ALA A 84 -15.56 -0.90 -18.22
C ALA A 84 -15.43 0.21 -19.29
N SER A 85 -14.25 0.81 -19.45
CA SER A 85 -14.00 1.86 -20.45
C SER A 85 -14.22 1.34 -21.87
N SER A 86 -13.75 0.12 -22.17
CA SER A 86 -13.80 -0.47 -23.50
C SER A 86 -15.20 -0.97 -23.87
N LEU A 87 -15.92 -1.60 -22.93
CA LEU A 87 -17.26 -2.12 -23.18
C LEU A 87 -18.30 -0.99 -23.32
N PHE A 88 -18.24 0.02 -22.44
CA PHE A 88 -19.21 1.11 -22.40
C PHE A 88 -18.76 2.37 -23.15
N ASP A 89 -17.58 2.34 -23.77
CA ASP A 89 -16.93 3.51 -24.40
C ASP A 89 -16.76 4.70 -23.44
N TRP A 90 -16.66 4.40 -22.14
CA TRP A 90 -16.65 5.39 -21.07
C TRP A 90 -15.22 5.77 -20.66
N TRP A 91 -14.44 6.31 -21.60
CA TRP A 91 -13.04 6.67 -21.33
C TRP A 91 -12.87 7.79 -20.30
N SER A 92 -13.88 8.63 -20.10
CA SER A 92 -13.88 9.61 -19.00
C SER A 92 -13.89 8.96 -17.61
N LEU A 93 -14.12 7.63 -17.49
CA LEU A 93 -13.89 6.90 -16.24
C LEU A 93 -12.48 7.16 -15.69
N TRP A 94 -11.47 7.25 -16.56
CA TRP A 94 -10.08 7.44 -16.16
C TRP A 94 -9.81 8.79 -15.49
N SER A 95 -10.58 9.83 -15.81
CA SER A 95 -10.37 11.15 -15.19
C SER A 95 -10.68 11.12 -13.70
N TRP A 96 -11.58 10.25 -13.25
CA TRP A 96 -12.03 10.21 -11.86
C TRP A 96 -11.75 8.92 -11.09
N ALA A 97 -11.55 7.79 -11.78
CA ALA A 97 -11.36 6.48 -11.16
C ALA A 97 -9.89 6.04 -11.05
N TRP A 98 -8.95 6.77 -11.64
CA TRP A 98 -7.52 6.44 -11.54
C TRP A 98 -6.99 6.28 -10.10
N PRO A 99 -7.51 6.96 -9.05
CA PRO A 99 -7.05 6.74 -7.68
C PRO A 99 -7.29 5.30 -7.19
N LEU A 100 -8.25 4.56 -7.78
CA LEU A 100 -8.52 3.16 -7.43
C LEU A 100 -7.29 2.26 -7.57
N GLN A 101 -6.29 2.65 -8.37
CA GLN A 101 -5.02 1.91 -8.48
C GLN A 101 -4.30 1.83 -7.12
N PHE A 102 -4.33 2.90 -6.32
CA PHE A 102 -3.74 2.89 -4.98
C PHE A 102 -4.53 2.02 -4.01
N LEU A 103 -5.86 1.97 -4.14
CA LEU A 103 -6.69 1.04 -3.38
C LEU A 103 -6.34 -0.41 -3.73
N GLY A 104 -6.16 -0.72 -5.02
CA GLY A 104 -5.69 -2.02 -5.50
C GLY A 104 -4.35 -2.40 -4.86
N LEU A 105 -3.37 -1.49 -4.86
CA LEU A 105 -2.09 -1.70 -4.18
C LEU A 105 -2.26 -1.96 -2.68
N ALA A 106 -3.05 -1.13 -1.98
CA ALA A 106 -3.31 -1.30 -0.55
C ALA A 106 -3.90 -2.67 -0.23
N ILE A 107 -4.93 -3.10 -0.97
CA ILE A 107 -5.54 -4.44 -0.85
C ILE A 107 -4.49 -5.52 -1.10
N GLY A 108 -3.68 -5.38 -2.17
CA GLY A 108 -2.61 -6.31 -2.51
C GLY A 108 -1.60 -6.49 -1.36
N PHE A 109 -1.16 -5.39 -0.73
CA PHE A 109 -0.28 -5.44 0.44
C PHE A 109 -0.93 -6.06 1.67
N ILE A 110 -2.21 -5.78 1.95
CA ILE A 110 -2.95 -6.39 3.06
C ILE A 110 -3.04 -7.90 2.87
N MET A 111 -3.46 -8.35 1.69
CA MET A 111 -3.57 -9.77 1.36
C MET A 111 -2.21 -10.47 1.38
N ALA A 112 -1.16 -9.83 0.84
CA ALA A 112 0.21 -10.33 0.90
C ALA A 112 0.69 -10.46 2.36
N GLY A 113 0.48 -9.43 3.19
CA GLY A 113 0.86 -9.44 4.61
C GLY A 113 0.17 -10.55 5.39
N TRP A 114 -1.12 -10.75 5.14
CA TRP A 114 -1.89 -11.83 5.75
C TRP A 114 -1.36 -13.21 5.33
N ARG A 115 -1.15 -13.44 4.03
CA ARG A 115 -0.72 -14.74 3.48
C ARG A 115 0.72 -15.10 3.83
N LEU A 116 1.63 -14.12 3.75
CA LEU A 116 3.05 -14.28 4.10
C LEU A 116 3.29 -14.29 5.62
N ARG A 117 2.29 -13.89 6.42
CA ARG A 117 2.41 -13.64 7.86
C ARG A 117 3.49 -12.60 8.17
N VAL A 118 3.56 -11.55 7.35
CA VAL A 118 4.48 -10.41 7.51
C VAL A 118 3.64 -9.16 7.77
N PRO A 119 3.32 -8.84 9.05
CA PRO A 119 2.47 -7.71 9.40
C PRO A 119 3.10 -6.35 9.04
N ASP A 120 4.41 -6.32 8.74
CA ASP A 120 5.12 -5.10 8.34
C ASP A 120 4.64 -4.57 6.98
N LEU A 121 3.99 -5.41 6.16
CA LEU A 121 3.36 -4.97 4.90
C LEU A 121 2.12 -4.08 5.14
N LEU A 122 1.62 -3.96 6.38
CA LEU A 122 0.59 -2.98 6.70
C LEU A 122 1.10 -1.54 6.63
N ILE A 123 2.42 -1.32 6.76
CA ILE A 123 3.02 0.01 6.59
C ILE A 123 2.81 0.51 5.15
N PRO A 124 3.34 -0.14 4.09
CA PRO A 124 3.06 0.29 2.73
C PRO A 124 1.56 0.26 2.40
N ALA A 125 0.78 -0.71 2.90
CA ALA A 125 -0.66 -0.73 2.69
C ALA A 125 -1.36 0.55 3.19
N SER A 126 -1.02 0.99 4.41
CA SER A 126 -1.61 2.19 5.02
C SER A 126 -1.23 3.48 4.28
N ILE A 127 0.00 3.57 3.75
CA ILE A 127 0.44 4.69 2.91
C ILE A 127 -0.41 4.75 1.63
N PHE A 128 -0.51 3.62 0.91
CA PHE A 128 -1.31 3.56 -0.31
C PHE A 128 -2.80 3.81 -0.08
N LEU A 129 -3.34 3.33 1.04
CA LEU A 129 -4.74 3.59 1.41
C LEU A 129 -4.99 5.08 1.72
N THR A 130 -4.04 5.72 2.41
CA THR A 130 -4.11 7.17 2.68
C THR A 130 -4.05 7.96 1.39
N ASN A 131 -3.11 7.62 0.50
CA ASN A 131 -3.01 8.27 -0.81
C ASN A 131 -4.24 8.04 -1.69
N TRP A 132 -4.82 6.85 -1.67
CA TRP A 132 -6.11 6.61 -2.33
C TRP A 132 -7.18 7.60 -1.86
N LEU A 133 -7.37 7.75 -0.55
CA LEU A 133 -8.38 8.67 0.01
C LEU A 133 -8.12 10.12 -0.40
N LEU A 134 -6.86 10.57 -0.34
CA LEU A 134 -6.49 11.95 -0.67
C LEU A 134 -6.67 12.25 -2.17
N PHE A 135 -6.23 11.33 -3.03
CA PHE A 135 -6.41 11.47 -4.47
C PHE A 135 -7.87 11.35 -4.86
N GLN A 136 -8.64 10.44 -4.25
CA GLN A 136 -10.08 10.33 -4.50
C GLN A 136 -10.80 11.61 -4.09
N LEU A 137 -10.50 12.18 -2.92
CA LEU A 137 -11.05 13.46 -2.47
C LEU A 137 -10.71 14.59 -3.46
N SER A 138 -9.44 14.72 -3.84
CA SER A 138 -8.97 15.77 -4.76
C SER A 138 -9.60 15.64 -6.15
N THR A 139 -9.80 14.41 -6.59
CA THR A 139 -10.42 14.09 -7.88
C THR A 139 -11.91 14.40 -7.90
N VAL A 140 -12.63 14.08 -6.81
CA VAL A 140 -14.08 14.34 -6.69
C VAL A 140 -14.38 15.82 -6.46
N THR A 141 -13.57 16.51 -5.66
CA THR A 141 -13.79 17.93 -5.31
C THR A 141 -13.13 18.91 -6.27
N GLY A 142 -12.15 18.46 -7.06
CA GLY A 142 -11.30 19.34 -7.87
C GLY A 142 -10.27 20.14 -7.06
N TRP A 143 -10.16 19.90 -5.75
CA TRP A 143 -9.30 20.68 -4.84
C TRP A 143 -7.82 20.26 -4.87
N TRP A 144 -7.24 20.18 -6.07
CA TRP A 144 -5.84 19.78 -6.27
C TRP A 144 -4.83 20.71 -5.58
N HIS A 145 -5.18 21.97 -5.37
CA HIS A 145 -4.36 22.92 -4.60
C HIS A 145 -4.16 22.48 -3.14
N LEU A 146 -5.08 21.68 -2.57
CA LEU A 146 -4.95 21.16 -1.22
C LEU A 146 -3.89 20.06 -1.09
N TRP A 147 -3.46 19.48 -2.20
CA TRP A 147 -2.41 18.47 -2.21
C TRP A 147 -1.13 18.95 -1.51
N ALA A 148 -0.79 20.24 -1.66
CA ALA A 148 0.35 20.84 -0.97
C ALA A 148 0.24 20.78 0.56
N TYR A 149 -0.99 20.79 1.11
CA TYR A 149 -1.26 20.72 2.55
C TYR A 149 -1.47 19.30 3.07
N PHE A 150 -1.63 18.31 2.18
CA PHE A 150 -1.88 16.92 2.56
C PHE A 150 -0.61 16.09 2.77
N TRP A 151 0.58 16.62 2.47
CA TRP A 151 1.85 15.93 2.73
C TRP A 151 1.99 15.34 4.14
N PRO A 152 1.62 16.06 5.23
CA PRO A 152 1.66 15.50 6.58
C PRO A 152 0.73 14.30 6.78
N LEU A 153 -0.33 14.16 5.98
CA LEU A 153 -1.23 13.00 6.05
C LEU A 153 -0.55 11.73 5.53
N GLU A 154 0.46 11.80 4.66
CA GLU A 154 1.27 10.63 4.31
C GLU A 154 2.01 10.07 5.54
N LEU A 155 2.55 10.96 6.40
CA LEU A 155 3.16 10.55 7.67
C LEU A 155 2.11 9.92 8.60
N ALA A 156 0.87 10.42 8.59
CA ALA A 156 -0.23 9.79 9.33
C ALA A 156 -0.54 8.38 8.79
N GLY A 157 -0.42 8.16 7.49
CA GLY A 157 -0.45 6.84 6.86
C GLY A 157 0.62 5.91 7.45
N ILE A 158 1.89 6.34 7.47
CA ILE A 158 2.99 5.58 8.09
C ILE A 158 2.70 5.25 9.56
N ALA A 159 2.22 6.24 10.32
CA ALA A 159 1.86 6.08 11.73
C ALA A 159 0.76 5.03 11.92
N ALA A 160 -0.30 5.06 11.10
CA ALA A 160 -1.36 4.07 11.13
C ALA A 160 -0.82 2.66 10.86
N GLY A 161 0.04 2.50 9.85
CA GLY A 161 0.73 1.25 9.57
C GLY A 161 1.52 0.71 10.75
N LEU A 162 2.36 1.55 11.37
CA LEU A 162 3.15 1.18 12.55
C LEU A 162 2.28 0.80 13.75
N LEU A 163 1.19 1.55 14.00
CA LEU A 163 0.26 1.26 15.09
C LEU A 163 -0.47 -0.07 14.88
N LEU A 164 -0.93 -0.35 13.66
CA LEU A 164 -1.58 -1.61 13.29
C LEU A 164 -0.60 -2.80 13.39
N THR A 165 0.59 -2.68 12.81
CA THR A 165 1.65 -3.69 12.91
C THR A 165 2.03 -3.93 14.38
N GLY A 166 2.19 -2.87 15.17
CA GLY A 166 2.49 -2.93 16.60
C GLY A 166 1.39 -3.60 17.41
N ALA A 167 0.11 -3.33 17.09
CA ALA A 167 -1.03 -3.98 17.73
C ALA A 167 -1.07 -5.49 17.43
N ILE A 168 -0.86 -5.89 16.17
CA ILE A 168 -0.85 -7.31 15.76
C ILE A 168 0.33 -8.05 16.37
N LYS A 169 1.52 -7.45 16.37
CA LYS A 169 2.74 -8.06 16.94
C LYS A 169 2.85 -7.90 18.46
N SER A 170 1.91 -7.19 19.11
CA SER A 170 2.01 -6.77 20.52
C SER A 170 3.34 -6.08 20.86
N SER A 171 3.93 -5.38 19.89
CA SER A 171 5.24 -4.74 20.03
C SER A 171 5.11 -3.33 20.58
N ARG A 172 5.55 -3.12 21.82
CA ARG A 172 5.54 -1.80 22.48
C ARG A 172 6.40 -0.77 21.74
N SER A 173 7.50 -1.19 21.12
CA SER A 173 8.40 -0.28 20.39
C SER A 173 7.73 0.26 19.12
N MET A 174 7.11 -0.62 18.33
CA MET A 174 6.36 -0.22 17.13
C MET A 174 5.17 0.68 17.48
N HIS A 175 4.46 0.37 18.57
CA HIS A 175 3.35 1.18 19.03
C HIS A 175 3.79 2.59 19.46
N ARG A 176 4.88 2.70 20.23
CA ARG A 176 5.46 4.00 20.61
C ARG A 176 5.96 4.77 19.38
N GLY A 177 6.64 4.09 18.45
CA GLY A 177 7.09 4.69 17.20
C GLY A 177 5.92 5.25 16.39
N GLY A 178 4.84 4.47 16.23
CA GLY A 178 3.62 4.92 15.57
C GLY A 178 2.98 6.13 16.23
N LEU A 179 2.92 6.17 17.58
CA LEU A 179 2.40 7.33 18.32
C LEU A 179 3.26 8.59 18.10
N VAL A 180 4.58 8.46 18.13
CA VAL A 180 5.50 9.60 17.89
C VAL A 180 5.33 10.12 16.46
N VAL A 181 5.29 9.23 15.46
CA VAL A 181 5.08 9.64 14.06
C VAL A 181 3.71 10.28 13.87
N ALA A 182 2.66 9.77 14.53
CA ALA A 182 1.32 10.39 14.50
C ALA A 182 1.33 11.80 15.08
N GLN A 183 2.03 12.03 16.19
CA GLN A 183 2.18 13.36 16.79
C GLN A 183 2.90 14.32 15.85
N VAL A 184 4.00 13.89 15.24
CA VAL A 184 4.75 14.70 14.26
C VAL A 184 3.87 15.03 13.05
N ALA A 185 3.10 14.06 12.54
CA ALA A 185 2.17 14.27 11.44
C ALA A 185 1.10 15.31 11.80
N ALA A 186 0.50 15.20 12.99
CA ALA A 186 -0.54 16.11 13.47
C ALA A 186 -0.01 17.55 13.65
N VAL A 187 1.17 17.71 14.26
CA VAL A 187 1.81 19.03 14.44
C VAL A 187 2.19 19.63 13.09
N SER A 188 2.77 18.84 12.18
CA SER A 188 3.15 19.31 10.84
C SER A 188 1.92 19.73 10.03
N PHE A 189 0.83 18.96 10.11
CA PHE A 189 -0.45 19.31 9.49
C PHE A 189 -0.95 20.63 10.04
N PHE A 190 -1.00 20.78 11.38
CA PHE A 190 -1.44 22.01 12.03
C PHE A 190 -0.62 23.24 11.61
N ILE A 191 0.71 23.13 11.56
CA ILE A 191 1.60 24.19 11.09
C ILE A 191 1.26 24.56 9.64
N MET A 192 1.18 23.58 8.73
CA MET A 192 0.83 23.85 7.34
C MET A 192 -0.51 24.55 7.19
N LEU A 193 -1.48 24.24 8.04
CA LEU A 193 -2.78 24.90 8.04
C LEU A 193 -2.70 26.33 8.54
N LEU A 194 -1.98 26.59 9.63
CA LEU A 194 -1.80 27.94 10.15
C LEU A 194 -1.13 28.88 9.14
N PHE A 195 -0.15 28.38 8.38
CA PHE A 195 0.61 29.17 7.42
C PHE A 195 0.05 29.15 5.99
N GLY A 196 -0.79 28.18 5.65
CA GLY A 196 -1.28 27.95 4.29
C GLY A 196 -2.75 28.28 4.03
N ALA A 197 -3.58 28.39 5.07
CA ALA A 197 -5.03 28.42 4.91
C ALA A 197 -5.63 29.83 4.76
N THR A 198 -6.31 30.06 3.63
CA THR A 198 -7.54 30.87 3.61
C THR A 198 -8.57 30.28 4.60
N ALA A 199 -9.44 31.12 5.19
CA ALA A 199 -10.27 30.81 6.37
C ALA A 199 -11.05 29.47 6.37
N TYR A 200 -11.39 28.91 5.20
CA TYR A 200 -12.11 27.64 5.08
C TYR A 200 -11.30 26.40 5.50
N LEU A 201 -9.98 26.40 5.32
CA LEU A 201 -9.13 25.26 5.66
C LEU A 201 -8.82 25.16 7.15
N ALA A 202 -8.94 26.27 7.88
CA ALA A 202 -8.78 26.29 9.34
C ALA A 202 -9.90 25.53 10.06
N LEU A 203 -11.12 25.51 9.50
CA LEU A 203 -12.28 24.88 10.16
C LEU A 203 -12.28 23.35 10.03
N THR A 204 -12.08 22.83 8.81
CA THR A 204 -12.05 21.38 8.53
C THR A 204 -10.88 20.70 9.23
N SER A 205 -9.76 21.39 9.35
CA SER A 205 -8.60 20.86 10.06
C SER A 205 -8.78 20.77 11.56
N GLY A 206 -9.39 21.78 12.20
CA GLY A 206 -9.74 21.71 13.62
C GLY A 206 -10.59 20.48 13.93
N VAL A 207 -11.52 20.13 13.05
CA VAL A 207 -12.36 18.91 13.18
C VAL A 207 -11.52 17.63 13.08
N LEU A 208 -10.65 17.51 12.06
CA LEU A 208 -9.80 16.32 11.87
C LEU A 208 -8.81 16.11 13.03
N LEU A 209 -8.24 17.20 13.54
CA LEU A 209 -7.29 17.17 14.67
C LEU A 209 -7.98 16.78 15.97
N THR A 210 -9.18 17.34 16.21
CA THR A 210 -10.01 16.95 17.35
C THR A 210 -10.40 15.47 17.26
N GLY A 211 -10.78 14.99 16.08
CA GLY A 211 -11.08 13.59 15.84
C GLY A 211 -9.89 12.67 16.14
N THR A 212 -8.69 13.04 15.69
CA THR A 212 -7.46 12.27 15.93
C THR A 212 -7.09 12.26 17.40
N GLY A 213 -7.19 13.42 18.07
CA GLY A 213 -6.99 13.53 19.51
C GLY A 213 -7.92 12.64 20.31
N LEU A 214 -9.22 12.62 19.97
CA LEU A 214 -10.21 11.76 20.62
C LEU A 214 -9.93 10.27 20.41
N VAL A 215 -9.53 9.87 19.21
CA VAL A 215 -9.16 8.47 18.90
C VAL A 215 -7.95 8.03 19.74
N LEU A 216 -6.90 8.87 19.81
CA LEU A 216 -5.71 8.59 20.62
C LEU A 216 -6.04 8.49 22.12
N LEU A 217 -6.92 9.35 22.61
CA LEU A 217 -7.31 9.41 24.01
C LEU A 217 -8.16 8.20 24.40
N GLY A 218 -9.15 7.83 23.58
CA GLY A 218 -9.95 6.62 23.76
C GLY A 218 -9.09 5.35 23.75
N TRP A 219 -8.09 5.28 22.87
CA TRP A 219 -7.20 4.13 22.78
C TRP A 219 -6.30 3.97 24.02
N ASN A 220 -5.79 5.07 24.57
CA ASN A 220 -4.95 5.03 25.78
C ASN A 220 -5.74 4.53 27.00
N LEU A 221 -7.01 4.92 27.12
CA LEU A 221 -7.90 4.46 28.19
C LEU A 221 -8.17 2.95 28.11
N VAL A 222 -8.38 2.40 26.91
CA VAL A 222 -8.57 0.95 26.70
C VAL A 222 -7.30 0.15 27.01
N GLY A 223 -6.12 0.69 26.69
CA GLY A 223 -4.83 0.02 26.93
C GLY A 223 -4.43 -0.10 28.40
N ARG A 224 -4.88 0.82 29.26
CA ARG A 224 -4.52 0.83 30.70
C ARG A 224 -5.29 -0.21 31.53
N GLY A 225 -6.43 -0.71 31.05
CA GLY A 225 -7.25 -1.68 31.78
C GLY A 225 -6.68 -3.11 31.85
N ARG A 226 -5.54 -3.39 31.22
CA ARG A 226 -4.94 -4.74 31.14
C ARG A 226 -3.65 -4.90 31.95
N LEU A 227 -3.42 -4.09 32.98
CA LEU A 227 -2.40 -4.44 33.97
C LEU A 227 -2.99 -5.49 34.91
N PRO A 228 -2.51 -6.75 34.88
CA PRO A 228 -3.00 -7.77 35.80
C PRO A 228 -2.72 -7.31 37.23
N ALA A 229 -3.78 -7.21 38.04
CA ALA A 229 -3.79 -6.66 39.39
C ALA A 229 -3.00 -7.48 40.44
N GLY A 230 -2.04 -8.30 40.00
CA GLY A 230 -1.27 -9.21 40.86
C GLY A 230 0.17 -9.42 40.42
N ALA A 231 0.72 -8.59 39.51
CA ALA A 231 2.16 -8.59 39.28
C ALA A 231 2.85 -7.91 40.47
N THR A 232 3.00 -8.66 41.57
CA THR A 232 3.93 -8.33 42.65
C THR A 232 5.29 -8.08 42.01
N PRO A 233 5.99 -6.98 42.33
CA PRO A 233 7.36 -6.76 41.87
C PRO A 233 8.20 -7.97 42.30
N GLN A 234 8.49 -8.88 41.38
CA GLN A 234 9.44 -9.95 41.63
C GLN A 234 10.77 -9.25 41.86
N ALA A 235 11.21 -9.22 43.12
CA ALA A 235 12.47 -8.61 43.51
C ALA A 235 13.55 -9.14 42.56
N ALA A 236 14.25 -8.21 41.89
CA ALA A 236 15.32 -8.55 40.98
C ALA A 236 16.29 -9.50 41.72
N PRO A 237 16.58 -10.70 41.18
CA PRO A 237 17.54 -11.60 41.80
C PRO A 237 18.87 -10.85 41.89
N LEU A 238 19.31 -10.66 43.14
CA LEU A 238 20.61 -10.08 43.46
C LEU A 238 21.68 -11.01 42.87
N ASP A 239 22.35 -10.52 41.83
CA ASP A 239 23.68 -10.89 41.37
C ASP A 239 24.05 -12.38 41.49
N GLU A 240 23.66 -13.17 40.49
CA GLU A 240 24.43 -14.38 40.18
C GLU A 240 25.79 -13.95 39.59
N PRO A 241 26.91 -14.40 40.18
CA PRO A 241 28.24 -14.05 39.69
C PRO A 241 28.44 -14.56 38.27
N VAL A 242 28.71 -13.64 37.35
CA VAL A 242 29.04 -13.91 35.94
C VAL A 242 30.19 -14.90 35.88
N ALA A 243 29.85 -16.15 35.57
CA ALA A 243 30.83 -17.20 35.32
C ALA A 243 31.67 -16.78 34.11
N LYS A 244 32.97 -16.58 34.36
CA LYS A 244 33.97 -16.25 33.34
C LYS A 244 33.98 -17.37 32.29
N GLU A 245 33.53 -17.04 31.08
CA GLU A 245 33.54 -17.95 29.95
C GLU A 245 35.00 -18.24 29.54
N PRO A 246 35.43 -19.52 29.47
CA PRO A 246 36.81 -19.86 29.15
C PRO A 246 37.13 -19.55 27.69
N LEU A 247 38.19 -18.78 27.48
CA LEU A 247 38.80 -18.43 26.20
C LEU A 247 38.95 -19.68 25.31
N LYS A 248 38.10 -19.75 24.27
CA LYS A 248 38.13 -20.82 23.27
C LYS A 248 39.36 -20.60 22.37
N GLY A 249 40.27 -21.57 22.43
CA GLY A 249 41.58 -21.54 21.79
C GLY A 249 41.56 -21.36 20.28
N ASP A 250 42.58 -20.62 19.85
CA ASP A 250 43.07 -20.42 18.49
C ASP A 250 43.33 -21.76 17.78
N ASN A 251 42.59 -22.01 16.70
CA ASN A 251 42.86 -23.10 15.76
C ASN A 251 43.28 -22.50 14.42
N SER A 252 44.56 -22.22 14.30
CA SER A 252 45.24 -21.88 13.04
C SER A 252 45.55 -23.17 12.24
N PRO A 253 45.09 -23.33 10.99
CA PRO A 253 45.57 -24.39 10.10
C PRO A 253 46.84 -23.97 9.34
N LYS A 254 47.76 -24.91 9.21
CA LYS A 254 49.01 -24.85 8.41
C LYS A 254 48.74 -24.96 6.92
#